data_AF-A0A0E3LB98-F1
#
_entry.id   AF-A0A0E3LB98-F1
#
_cell.length_a   1.000
_cell.length_b   1.000
_cell.length_c   1.000
_cell.angle_alpha   90.00
_cell.angle_beta   90.00
_cell.angle_gamma   90.00
#
_symmetry.space_group_name_H-M   'P 1'
#
loop_
_entity.id
_entity.type
_entity.pdbx_description
1 polymer ?
#
loop_
_entity_poly.entity_id
_entity_poly.type
_entity_poly.pdbx_seq_one_letter_code
_entity_poly.pdbx_strand_id
1 'polypeptide(L)' 'METLDFAFYLRKLTGDLLSSYIVGNGKIDLKLDLEQIYLGMDTAVPLGIIVNELVSNSLKHAFPRERKEKSA' A
#
# COMPACT_ATOMS: atom_id res chain seq x y z
N MET A 1 -12.61 23.15 8.81
CA MET A 1 -11.47 22.23 8.64
C MET A 1 -12.02 20.96 8.03
N GLU A 2 -11.62 20.64 6.82
CA GLU A 2 -11.98 19.37 6.19
C GLU A 2 -11.19 18.25 6.86
N THR A 3 -11.88 17.17 7.21
CA THR A 3 -11.28 15.97 7.84
C THR A 3 -11.49 14.77 6.93
N LEU A 4 -10.52 13.87 6.93
CA LEU A 4 -10.51 12.65 6.13
C LEU A 4 -10.63 11.45 7.06
N ASP A 5 -11.52 10.52 6.70
CA ASP A 5 -11.48 9.16 7.23
C ASP A 5 -10.18 8.48 6.78
N PHE A 6 -9.20 8.48 7.69
CA PHE A 6 -7.86 8.03 7.36
C PHE A 6 -7.79 6.49 7.25
N ALA A 7 -8.61 5.78 8.01
CA ALA A 7 -8.69 4.32 7.93
C ALA A 7 -9.22 3.88 6.55
N PHE A 8 -10.31 4.48 6.09
CA PHE A 8 -10.85 4.24 4.76
C PHE A 8 -9.83 4.61 3.66
N TYR A 9 -9.19 5.77 3.81
CA TYR A 9 -8.15 6.20 2.87
C TYR A 9 -6.98 5.20 2.79
N LEU A 10 -6.45 4.71 3.92
CA LEU A 10 -5.37 3.73 3.94
C LEU A 10 -5.77 2.39 3.32
N ARG A 11 -7.00 1.92 3.55
CA ARG A 11 -7.52 0.70 2.89
C ARG A 11 -7.51 0.85 1.38
N LYS A 12 -7.94 2.01 0.86
CA LYS A 12 -7.93 2.29 -0.57
C LYS A 12 -6.50 2.39 -1.12
N LEU A 13 -5.66 3.21 -0.51
CA LEU A 13 -4.26 3.41 -0.93
C LEU A 13 -3.49 2.09 -1.02
N THR A 14 -3.56 1.27 0.04
CA THR A 14 -2.83 0.01 0.09
C THR A 14 -3.40 -1.06 -0.84
N GLY A 15 -4.72 -1.09 -1.06
CA GLY A 15 -5.35 -1.95 -2.06
C GLY A 15 -4.95 -1.57 -3.50
N ASP A 16 -4.95 -0.27 -3.81
CA ASP A 16 -4.52 0.25 -5.11
C ASP A 16 -3.04 -0.09 -5.36
N LEU A 17 -2.18 0.09 -4.35
CA LEU A 17 -0.79 -0.34 -4.42
C LEU A 17 -0.68 -1.85 -4.66
N LEU A 18 -1.32 -2.69 -3.85
CA LEU A 18 -1.25 -4.14 -3.99
C LEU A 18 -1.63 -4.60 -5.41
N SER A 19 -2.75 -4.08 -5.94
CA SER A 19 -3.22 -4.41 -7.29
C SER A 19 -2.27 -3.96 -8.40
N SER A 20 -1.54 -2.85 -8.20
CA SER A 20 -0.56 -2.36 -9.18
C SER A 20 0.74 -3.20 -9.23
N TYR A 21 1.12 -3.84 -8.12
CA TYR A 21 2.35 -4.65 -8.04
C TYR A 21 2.10 -6.14 -8.30
N ILE A 22 0.95 -6.68 -7.90
CA ILE A 22 0.61 -8.07 -8.17
C ILE A 22 0.09 -8.20 -9.60
N VAL A 23 1.01 -8.54 -10.51
CA VAL A 23 0.67 -8.96 -11.88
C VAL A 23 0.95 -10.47 -11.98
N GLY A 24 -0.10 -11.30 -11.82
CA GLY A 24 -0.04 -12.76 -11.99
C GLY A 24 -0.37 -13.58 -10.73
N ASN A 25 0.15 -14.81 -10.64
CA ASN A 25 -0.20 -15.80 -9.60
C ASN A 25 0.51 -15.61 -8.24
N GLY A 26 1.20 -14.49 -8.01
CA GLY A 26 1.86 -14.21 -6.73
C GLY A 26 0.81 -13.91 -5.66
N LYS A 27 0.69 -14.79 -4.65
CA LYS A 27 -0.24 -14.57 -3.53
C LYS A 27 0.45 -13.72 -2.46
N ILE A 28 0.16 -12.43 -2.42
CA ILE A 28 0.45 -11.56 -1.27
C ILE A 28 -0.88 -11.30 -0.56
N ASP A 29 -0.91 -11.57 0.74
CA ASP A 29 -2.07 -11.30 1.59
C ASP A 29 -1.88 -9.96 2.32
N LEU A 30 -2.81 -9.03 2.15
CA LEU A 30 -2.78 -7.71 2.79
C LEU A 30 -3.69 -7.72 4.01
N LYS A 31 -3.08 -7.66 5.20
CA LYS A 31 -3.79 -7.55 6.48
C LYS A 31 -3.70 -6.12 7.01
N LEU A 32 -4.85 -5.51 7.27
CA LEU A 32 -4.97 -4.15 7.78
C LEU A 32 -5.71 -4.18 9.11
N ASP A 33 -5.01 -3.79 10.17
CA ASP A 33 -5.58 -3.50 11.47
C ASP A 33 -5.59 -1.98 11.65
N LEU A 34 -6.78 -1.39 11.48
CA LEU A 34 -6.96 0.06 11.39
C LEU A 34 -8.17 0.46 12.22
N GLU A 35 -7.94 1.33 13.20
CA GLU A 35 -9.00 2.00 13.93
C GLU A 35 -9.56 3.17 13.14
N GLN A 36 -10.87 3.41 13.28
CA GLN A 36 -11.56 4.52 12.64
C GLN A 36 -11.05 5.85 13.22
N ILE A 37 -10.41 6.67 12.38
CA ILE A 37 -9.89 7.99 12.79
C ILE A 37 -10.07 9.03 11.69
N TYR A 38 -10.48 10.24 12.11
CA TYR A 38 -10.61 11.40 11.23
C TYR A 38 -9.44 12.34 11.46
N LEU A 39 -8.68 12.62 10.41
CA LEU A 39 -7.53 13.51 10.46
C LEU A 39 -7.78 14.76 9.60
N GLY A 40 -7.26 15.91 10.03
CA GLY A 40 -7.22 17.10 9.18
C GLY A 40 -6.35 16.85 7.95
N MET A 41 -6.67 17.50 6.82
CA MET A 41 -5.94 17.31 5.56
C MET A 41 -4.44 17.58 5.67
N ASP A 42 -4.04 18.58 6.46
CA ASP A 42 -2.64 18.94 6.71
C ASP A 42 -1.83 17.82 7.38
N THR A 43 -2.51 16.86 8.03
CA THR A 43 -1.90 15.66 8.63
C THR A 43 -2.11 14.42 7.77
N ALA A 44 -3.31 14.24 7.20
CA ALA A 44 -3.64 13.06 6.42
C ALA A 44 -2.78 12.91 5.15
N VAL A 45 -2.53 14.03 4.44
CA VAL A 45 -1.74 14.03 3.20
C VAL A 45 -0.30 13.56 3.43
N PRO A 46 0.50 14.16 4.33
CA PRO A 46 1.87 13.70 4.53
C PRO A 46 1.94 12.26 5.07
N LEU A 47 1.01 11.85 5.93
CA LEU A 47 0.97 10.45 6.40
C LEU A 47 0.66 9.47 5.27
N GLY A 48 -0.23 9.83 4.34
CA GLY A 48 -0.51 9.03 3.15
C GLY A 48 0.71 8.80 2.27
N ILE A 49 1.54 9.83 2.09
CA ILE A 49 2.81 9.73 1.35
C ILE A 49 3.77 8.77 2.06
N ILE A 50 3.91 8.89 3.39
CA ILE A 50 4.78 7.98 4.17
C ILE A 50 4.32 6.53 3.99
N VAL A 51 3.02 6.24 4.12
CA VAL A 51 2.50 4.88 3.93
C VAL A 51 2.71 4.41 2.49
N ASN A 52 2.52 5.28 1.49
CA ASN A 52 2.78 4.96 0.09
C ASN A 52 4.23 4.50 -0.14
N GLU A 53 5.21 5.25 0.37
CA GLU A 53 6.61 4.90 0.23
C GLU A 53 6.95 3.60 0.97
N LEU A 54 6.47 3.43 2.20
CA LEU A 54 6.72 2.22 2.98
C LEU A 54 6.15 0.97 2.31
N VAL A 55 4.88 1.02 1.88
CA VAL A 55 4.21 -0.12 1.27
C VAL A 55 4.77 -0.39 -0.12
N SER A 56 5.00 0.63 -0.95
CA SER A 56 5.57 0.44 -2.28
C SER A 56 6.99 -0.11 -2.22
N ASN A 57 7.83 0.35 -1.30
CA ASN A 57 9.18 -0.19 -1.12
C ASN A 57 9.13 -1.65 -0.63
N SER A 58 8.22 -1.97 0.29
CA SER A 58 8.01 -3.35 0.73
C SER A 58 7.61 -4.24 -0.46
N LEU A 59 6.65 -3.82 -1.28
CA LEU A 59 6.21 -4.58 -2.46
C LEU A 59 7.32 -4.74 -3.51
N LYS A 60 8.09 -3.69 -3.78
CA LYS A 60 9.21 -3.70 -4.74
C LYS A 60 10.33 -4.66 -4.35
N HIS A 61 10.65 -4.74 -3.06
CA HIS A 61 11.88 -5.36 -2.59
C HIS A 61 11.67 -6.68 -1.83
N ALA A 62 10.57 -6.84 -1.10
CA ALA A 62 10.32 -8.04 -0.28
C ALA A 62 9.81 -9.24 -1.09
N PHE A 63 9.20 -8.98 -2.26
CA PHE A 63 8.71 -10.02 -3.17
C PHE A 63 9.44 -9.89 -4.50
N PRO A 64 10.71 -10.31 -4.57
CA PRO A 64 11.36 -10.47 -5.86
C PRO A 64 10.45 -11.43 -6.64
N ARG A 65 9.82 -10.91 -7.71
CA ARG A 65 9.26 -11.74 -8.78
C ARG A 65 10.22 -12.91 -8.96
N GLU A 66 9.71 -14.12 -9.17
CA GLU A 66 10.49 -15.16 -9.83
C GLU A 66 11.11 -14.50 -11.05
N ARG A 67 12.35 -14.05 -10.90
CA ARG A 67 13.17 -13.53 -11.96
C ARG A 67 13.31 -14.81 -12.73
N LYS A 68 12.56 -14.96 -13.82
CA LYS A 68 12.84 -15.98 -14.80
C LYS A 68 14.31 -15.76 -15.14
N GLU A 69 15.17 -16.51 -14.46
CA GLU A 69 16.43 -16.93 -14.99
C GLU A 69 16.03 -17.56 -16.31
N LYS A 70 16.24 -16.80 -17.37
CA LYS A 70 16.30 -17.37 -18.70
C LYS A 70 17.54 -18.26 -18.69
N SER A 71 17.40 -19.44 -18.13
CA SER A 71 18.24 -20.59 -18.46
C SER A 71 17.70 -21.15 -19.76
N ALA A 72 18.19 -20.61 -20.87
CA ALA A 72 18.27 -21.24 -22.18
C ALA A 72 19.17 -20.39 -23.07
#